data_AF-A0A7Y2JPY1-F1
#
_entry.id   AF-A0A7Y2JPY1-F1
#
_cell.length_a   1.000
_cell.length_b   1.000
_cell.length_c   1.000
_cell.angle_alpha   90.00
_cell.angle_beta   90.00
_cell.angle_gamma   90.00
#
_symmetry.space_group_name_H-M   'P 1'
#
loop_
_entity.id
_entity.type
_entity.pdbx_description
1 polymer ?
#
loop_
_entity_poly.entity_id
_entity_poly.type
_entity_poly.pdbx_seq_one_letter_code
_entity_poly.pdbx_strand_id
1 'polypeptide(L)'
;EASSNLARYDGVRYGHRAKLGQGDGVTEMYEKTRAEGFGAEVKRRVMIGTYVLSAGFYDAYYNRARKVRALIKKDFEDVFAKGVDAILTPATPSAAFDLGKEFDDPVQMYLNDVFTVTVNLAGLPGIAVPAGLDKTGLPLGLQLIGKPWEEGELLNVAQALEDRAGFVSKPVKWW
;
A
#
# COMPACT_ATOMS: atom_id res chain seq x y z
N GLU A 1 5.00 2.25 -11.27
CA GLU A 1 6.21 1.50 -10.84
C GLU A 1 6.05 -0.01 -10.94
N ALA A 2 4.95 -0.60 -10.44
CA ALA A 2 4.72 -2.05 -10.52
C ALA A 2 4.88 -2.64 -11.94
N SER A 3 4.29 -2.02 -12.96
CA SER A 3 4.41 -2.48 -14.37
C SER A 3 5.86 -2.64 -14.84
N SER A 4 6.74 -1.71 -14.48
CA SER A 4 8.17 -1.75 -14.81
C SER A 4 8.92 -2.78 -13.96
N ASN A 5 8.71 -2.77 -12.64
CA ASN A 5 9.41 -3.69 -11.74
C ASN A 5 9.09 -5.15 -12.03
N LEU A 6 7.85 -5.46 -12.43
CA LEU A 6 7.40 -6.80 -12.77
C LEU A 6 7.72 -7.22 -14.21
N ALA A 7 8.30 -6.34 -15.04
CA ALA A 7 8.68 -6.70 -16.42
C ALA A 7 9.77 -7.79 -16.46
N ARG A 8 10.56 -7.92 -15.38
CA ARG A 8 11.63 -8.93 -15.25
C ARG A 8 11.15 -10.38 -15.15
N TYR A 9 9.87 -10.60 -14.79
CA TYR A 9 9.29 -11.92 -14.65
C TYR A 9 8.78 -12.39 -16.01
N ASP A 10 9.61 -13.18 -16.66
CA ASP A 10 9.53 -13.44 -18.10
C ASP A 10 9.77 -14.92 -18.46
N GLY A 11 10.08 -15.77 -17.47
CA GLY A 11 10.33 -17.20 -17.64
C GLY A 11 11.65 -17.56 -18.31
N VAL A 12 12.53 -16.59 -18.57
CA VAL A 12 13.82 -16.83 -19.24
C VAL A 12 14.90 -17.20 -18.24
N ARG A 13 15.06 -16.40 -17.19
CA ARG A 13 16.14 -16.58 -16.21
C ARG A 13 15.71 -17.41 -15.00
N TYR A 14 14.45 -17.30 -14.60
CA TYR A 14 13.92 -17.96 -13.40
C TYR A 14 12.38 -17.94 -13.39
N GLY A 15 11.81 -18.75 -12.49
CA GLY A 15 10.38 -18.77 -12.19
C GLY A 15 9.56 -19.64 -13.14
N HIS A 16 8.24 -19.39 -13.16
CA HIS A 16 7.31 -20.06 -14.06
C HIS A 16 7.68 -19.78 -15.52
N ARG A 17 7.55 -20.80 -16.36
CA ARG A 17 7.69 -20.69 -17.82
C ARG A 17 6.59 -21.53 -18.45
N ALA A 18 5.77 -20.90 -19.28
CA ALA A 18 4.69 -21.57 -19.98
C ALA A 18 5.24 -22.67 -20.91
N LYS A 19 4.48 -23.75 -21.08
CA LYS A 19 4.77 -24.76 -22.10
C LYS A 19 4.38 -24.21 -23.47
N LEU A 20 5.27 -24.35 -24.44
CA LEU A 20 5.06 -23.89 -25.80
C LEU A 20 4.53 -25.02 -26.69
N GLY A 21 3.58 -24.67 -27.57
CA GLY A 21 3.08 -25.51 -28.64
C GLY A 21 3.86 -25.32 -29.94
N GLN A 22 3.56 -26.14 -30.93
CA GLN A 22 4.16 -26.03 -32.26
C GLN A 22 3.75 -24.71 -32.92
N GLY A 23 4.73 -23.92 -33.35
CA GLY A 23 4.52 -22.61 -33.98
C GLY A 23 4.55 -21.42 -33.01
N ASP A 24 4.60 -21.64 -31.70
CA ASP A 24 4.80 -20.56 -30.73
C ASP A 24 6.24 -20.02 -30.80
N GLY A 25 6.38 -18.70 -30.84
CA GLY A 25 7.65 -18.00 -30.76
C GLY A 25 7.97 -17.46 -29.37
N VAL A 26 8.97 -16.58 -29.32
CA VAL A 26 9.43 -15.94 -28.08
C VAL A 26 8.38 -14.98 -27.50
N THR A 27 7.60 -14.32 -28.36
CA THR A 27 6.53 -13.40 -27.94
C THR A 27 5.44 -14.17 -27.20
N GLU A 28 4.98 -15.28 -27.78
CA GLU A 28 3.97 -16.16 -27.19
C GLU A 28 4.46 -16.75 -25.87
N MET A 29 5.76 -17.08 -25.77
CA MET A 29 6.36 -17.52 -24.51
C MET A 29 6.21 -16.46 -23.41
N TYR A 30 6.53 -15.20 -23.68
CA TYR A 30 6.41 -14.13 -22.69
C TYR A 30 4.95 -13.88 -22.30
N GLU A 31 4.06 -13.81 -23.28
CA GLU A 31 2.63 -13.56 -23.05
C GLU A 31 2.00 -14.68 -22.22
N LYS A 32 2.16 -15.94 -22.63
CA LYS A 32 1.63 -17.10 -21.91
C LYS A 32 2.22 -17.22 -20.51
N THR A 33 3.54 -17.06 -20.38
CA THR A 33 4.20 -17.16 -19.06
C THR A 33 3.65 -16.13 -18.07
N ARG A 34 3.48 -14.89 -18.51
CA ARG A 34 2.95 -13.81 -17.65
C ARG A 34 1.44 -13.97 -17.43
N ALA A 35 0.70 -14.45 -18.42
CA ALA A 35 -0.72 -14.73 -18.32
C ALA A 35 -1.02 -15.87 -17.34
N GLU A 36 -0.22 -16.93 -17.33
CA GLU A 36 -0.38 -18.04 -16.41
C GLU A 36 0.14 -17.71 -15.01
N GLY A 37 1.29 -17.02 -14.93
CA GLY A 37 1.99 -16.78 -13.67
C GLY A 37 1.45 -15.65 -12.81
N PHE A 38 0.77 -14.65 -13.38
CA PHE A 38 0.21 -13.54 -12.60
C PHE A 38 -1.25 -13.75 -12.23
N GLY A 39 -1.56 -13.50 -10.95
CA GLY A 39 -2.93 -13.38 -10.47
C GLY A 39 -3.67 -12.17 -11.08
N ALA A 40 -5.00 -12.17 -10.96
CA ALA A 40 -5.86 -11.16 -11.57
C ALA A 40 -5.51 -9.72 -11.15
N GLU A 41 -5.26 -9.48 -9.86
CA GLU A 41 -4.92 -8.14 -9.35
C GLU A 41 -3.56 -7.64 -9.86
N VAL A 42 -2.56 -8.53 -9.93
CA VAL A 42 -1.24 -8.21 -10.48
C VAL A 42 -1.36 -7.79 -11.94
N LYS A 43 -2.13 -8.55 -12.75
CA LYS A 43 -2.40 -8.19 -14.15
C LYS A 43 -3.09 -6.83 -14.24
N ARG A 44 -4.10 -6.56 -13.42
CA ARG A 44 -4.81 -5.27 -13.39
C ARG A 44 -3.83 -4.11 -13.15
N ARG A 45 -2.94 -4.24 -12.16
CA ARG A 45 -1.92 -3.21 -11.84
C ARG A 45 -0.88 -3.04 -12.95
N VAL A 46 -0.45 -4.13 -13.59
CA VAL A 46 0.46 -4.06 -14.75
C VAL A 46 -0.21 -3.31 -15.90
N MET A 47 -1.45 -3.65 -16.25
CA MET A 47 -2.18 -2.99 -17.34
C MET A 47 -2.38 -1.49 -17.11
N ILE A 48 -2.87 -1.10 -15.92
CA ILE A 48 -3.04 0.32 -15.55
C ILE A 48 -1.68 1.03 -15.54
N GLY A 49 -0.65 0.40 -14.98
CA GLY A 49 0.69 0.98 -14.91
C GLY A 49 1.31 1.19 -16.30
N THR A 50 1.11 0.27 -17.23
CA THR A 50 1.57 0.42 -18.62
C THR A 50 0.78 1.51 -19.36
N TYR A 51 -0.53 1.60 -19.14
CA TYR A 51 -1.37 2.65 -19.71
C TYR A 51 -0.93 4.05 -19.25
N VAL A 52 -0.75 4.24 -17.95
CA VAL A 52 -0.34 5.54 -17.36
C VAL A 52 1.04 5.99 -17.85
N LEU A 53 1.92 5.05 -18.22
CA LEU A 53 3.25 5.32 -18.74
C LEU A 53 3.31 5.45 -20.27
N SER A 54 2.21 5.22 -20.98
CA SER A 54 2.18 5.29 -22.45
C SER A 54 2.29 6.74 -22.95
N ALA A 55 2.89 6.90 -24.12
CA ALA A 55 3.06 8.21 -24.76
C ALA A 55 1.69 8.86 -25.02
N GLY A 56 1.50 10.07 -24.50
CA GLY A 56 0.22 10.81 -24.53
C GLY A 56 -0.51 10.89 -23.19
N PHE A 57 -0.33 9.89 -22.30
CA PHE A 57 -0.96 9.88 -20.97
C PHE A 57 0.02 10.14 -19.83
N TYR A 58 1.33 10.05 -20.10
CA TYR A 58 2.39 10.30 -19.13
C TYR A 58 2.25 11.67 -18.42
N ASP A 59 2.06 12.76 -19.18
CA ASP A 59 1.96 14.09 -18.59
C ASP A 59 0.67 14.28 -17.78
N ALA A 60 -0.45 13.81 -18.33
CA ALA A 60 -1.78 14.00 -17.73
C ALA A 60 -1.95 13.21 -16.41
N TYR A 61 -1.33 12.03 -16.31
CA TYR A 61 -1.49 11.14 -15.17
C TYR A 61 -0.24 11.10 -14.29
N TYR A 62 0.93 10.74 -14.83
CA TYR A 62 2.13 10.53 -14.02
C TYR A 62 2.74 11.84 -13.51
N ASN A 63 2.94 12.84 -14.38
CA ASN A 63 3.49 14.13 -13.96
C ASN A 63 2.53 14.88 -13.04
N ARG A 64 1.21 14.79 -13.27
CA ARG A 64 0.21 15.35 -12.37
C ARG A 64 0.25 14.68 -10.99
N ALA A 65 0.35 13.35 -10.93
CA ALA A 65 0.48 12.62 -9.66
C ALA A 65 1.76 13.01 -8.90
N ARG A 66 2.89 13.23 -9.59
CA ARG A 66 4.13 13.72 -8.95
C ARG A 66 3.96 15.11 -8.33
N LYS A 67 3.22 16.01 -8.98
CA LYS A 67 2.93 17.34 -8.41
C LYS A 67 2.06 17.22 -7.16
N VAL A 68 1.02 16.38 -7.19
CA VAL A 68 0.18 16.10 -6.01
C VAL A 68 1.01 15.51 -4.87
N ARG A 69 1.91 14.56 -5.16
CA ARG A 69 2.86 14.01 -4.18
C ARG A 69 3.70 15.10 -3.51
N ALA A 70 4.18 16.09 -4.28
CA ALA A 70 4.94 17.20 -3.73
C ALA A 70 4.10 18.11 -2.81
N LEU A 71 2.83 18.34 -3.15
CA LEU A 71 1.90 19.08 -2.29
C LEU A 71 1.61 18.34 -0.99
N ILE A 72 1.35 17.02 -1.06
CA ILE A 72 1.17 16.18 0.14
C ILE A 72 2.40 16.27 1.05
N LYS A 73 3.60 16.13 0.49
CA LYS A 73 4.85 16.26 1.26
C LYS A 73 4.94 17.63 1.94
N LYS A 74 4.61 18.70 1.22
CA LYS A 74 4.60 20.06 1.75
C LYS A 74 3.63 20.21 2.93
N ASP A 75 2.43 19.64 2.87
CA ASP A 75 1.47 19.74 3.96
C ASP A 75 2.03 19.15 5.28
N PHE A 76 2.74 18.02 5.20
CA PHE A 76 3.44 17.46 6.36
C PHE A 76 4.60 18.34 6.83
N GLU A 77 5.44 18.82 5.91
CA GLU A 77 6.54 19.74 6.23
C GLU A 77 6.05 21.00 6.95
N ASP A 78 4.95 21.59 6.48
CA ASP A 78 4.35 22.79 7.06
C ASP A 78 3.78 22.51 8.47
N VAL A 79 3.22 21.33 8.71
CA VAL A 79 2.73 20.92 10.05
C VAL A 79 3.89 20.72 11.02
N PHE A 80 4.94 20.01 10.61
CA PHE A 80 6.11 19.81 11.45
C PHE A 80 6.88 21.11 11.73
N ALA A 81 6.95 22.02 10.75
CA ALA A 81 7.54 23.34 10.92
C ALA A 81 6.79 24.23 11.94
N LYS A 82 5.51 23.95 12.19
CA LYS A 82 4.71 24.63 13.23
C LYS A 82 4.98 24.08 14.65
N GLY A 83 5.91 23.14 14.80
CA GLY A 83 6.27 22.55 16.10
C GLY A 83 5.40 21.36 16.50
N VAL A 84 4.74 20.70 15.54
CA VAL A 84 4.09 19.41 15.79
C VAL A 84 5.15 18.31 15.72
N ASP A 85 5.19 17.41 16.70
CA ASP A 85 6.20 16.34 16.77
C ASP A 85 5.74 15.02 16.15
N ALA A 86 4.43 14.75 16.22
CA ALA A 86 3.81 13.59 15.58
C ALA A 86 2.36 13.91 15.19
N ILE A 87 1.86 13.24 14.16
CA ILE A 87 0.47 13.33 13.71
C ILE A 87 -0.23 12.02 14.04
N LEU A 88 -1.37 12.09 14.73
CA LEU A 88 -2.19 10.94 15.12
C LEU A 88 -3.40 10.80 14.17
N THR A 89 -3.60 9.61 13.65
CA THR A 89 -4.72 9.24 12.75
C THR A 89 -5.21 7.82 13.06
N PRO A 90 -6.39 7.39 12.60
CA PRO A 90 -6.69 5.97 12.50
C PRO A 90 -5.72 5.28 11.54
N ALA A 91 -5.33 4.03 11.82
CA ALA A 91 -4.51 3.25 10.89
C ALA A 91 -5.33 2.77 9.68
N THR A 92 -6.61 2.48 9.89
CA THR A 92 -7.58 2.03 8.89
C THR A 92 -8.93 2.71 9.11
N PRO A 93 -9.79 2.84 8.09
CA PRO A 93 -11.12 3.46 8.23
C PRO A 93 -12.11 2.62 9.04
N SER A 94 -11.89 1.31 9.14
CA SER A 94 -12.68 0.38 9.95
C SER A 94 -11.81 -0.73 10.54
N ALA A 95 -12.42 -1.56 11.38
CA ALA A 95 -11.84 -2.86 11.74
C ALA A 95 -11.69 -3.76 10.49
N ALA A 96 -11.00 -4.89 10.67
CA ALA A 96 -10.84 -5.90 9.65
C ALA A 96 -12.21 -6.38 9.10
N PHE A 97 -12.25 -6.69 7.81
CA PHE A 97 -13.41 -7.30 7.16
C PHE A 97 -13.19 -8.80 6.97
N ASP A 98 -14.28 -9.54 6.76
CA ASP A 98 -14.25 -11.00 6.62
C ASP A 98 -13.45 -11.49 5.41
N LEU A 99 -12.87 -12.68 5.55
CA LEU A 99 -12.24 -13.40 4.43
C LEU A 99 -13.28 -13.69 3.34
N GLY A 100 -12.89 -13.47 2.09
CA GLY A 100 -13.78 -13.70 0.95
C GLY A 100 -14.88 -12.66 0.80
N LYS A 101 -14.86 -11.57 1.58
CA LYS A 101 -15.74 -10.42 1.34
C LYS A 101 -15.49 -9.90 -0.08
N GLU A 102 -16.50 -10.05 -0.92
CA GLU A 102 -16.53 -9.43 -2.23
C GLU A 102 -16.82 -7.95 -2.06
N PHE A 103 -16.04 -7.13 -2.75
CA PHE A 103 -16.27 -5.70 -2.85
C PHE A 103 -16.88 -5.44 -4.21
N ASP A 104 -18.04 -4.77 -4.23
CA ASP A 104 -18.76 -4.44 -5.47
C ASP A 104 -17.90 -3.58 -6.41
N ASP A 105 -16.98 -2.80 -5.84
CA ASP A 105 -16.05 -1.95 -6.55
C ASP A 105 -14.60 -2.22 -6.08
N PRO A 106 -13.65 -2.55 -6.98
CA PRO A 106 -12.23 -2.65 -6.66
C PRO A 106 -11.65 -1.44 -5.91
N VAL A 107 -12.25 -0.25 -6.07
CA VAL A 107 -11.85 0.97 -5.36
C VAL A 107 -12.13 0.89 -3.86
N GLN A 108 -13.16 0.15 -3.42
CA GLN A 108 -13.45 -0.02 -2.00
C GLN A 108 -12.30 -0.68 -1.25
N MET A 109 -11.59 -1.62 -1.89
CA MET A 109 -10.38 -2.21 -1.31
C MET A 109 -9.30 -1.14 -1.09
N TYR A 110 -9.12 -0.22 -2.04
CA TYR A 110 -8.11 0.84 -1.94
C TYR A 110 -8.45 1.91 -0.90
N LEU A 111 -9.72 2.10 -0.56
CA LEU A 111 -10.13 3.04 0.50
C LEU A 111 -9.62 2.61 1.88
N ASN A 112 -9.28 1.33 2.08
CA ASN A 112 -8.64 0.89 3.32
C ASN A 112 -7.27 1.55 3.54
N ASP A 113 -6.60 1.97 2.46
CA ASP A 113 -5.28 2.60 2.51
C ASP A 113 -5.33 4.13 2.57
N VAL A 114 -6.51 4.73 2.77
CA VAL A 114 -6.70 6.20 2.72
C VAL A 114 -5.83 6.94 3.73
N PHE A 115 -5.56 6.33 4.90
CA PHE A 115 -4.74 6.93 5.96
C PHE A 115 -3.25 6.55 5.86
N THR A 116 -2.89 5.55 5.06
CA THR A 116 -1.52 4.99 5.03
C THR A 116 -0.75 5.45 3.80
N VAL A 117 -1.40 5.58 2.64
CA VAL A 117 -0.74 5.89 1.37
C VAL A 117 -0.05 7.26 1.37
N THR A 118 -0.60 8.24 2.07
CA THR A 118 -0.05 9.60 2.16
C THR A 118 1.31 9.61 2.84
N VAL A 119 1.53 8.72 3.81
CA VAL A 119 2.80 8.53 4.53
C VAL A 119 3.89 8.07 3.55
N ASN A 120 3.61 7.07 2.73
CA ASN A 120 4.56 6.57 1.73
C ASN A 120 4.87 7.62 0.65
N LEU A 121 3.86 8.39 0.24
CA LEU A 121 4.02 9.46 -0.73
C LEU A 121 4.92 10.58 -0.20
N ALA A 122 4.75 10.98 1.06
CA ALA A 122 5.59 11.97 1.72
C ALA A 122 6.98 11.43 2.08
N GLY A 123 7.14 10.11 2.19
CA GLY A 123 8.40 9.45 2.57
C GLY A 123 8.69 9.59 4.07
N LEU A 124 7.64 9.49 4.90
CA LEU A 124 7.71 9.66 6.35
C LEU A 124 7.69 8.31 7.08
N PRO A 125 8.24 8.23 8.29
CA PRO A 125 8.02 7.10 9.17
C PRO A 125 6.60 7.11 9.74
N GLY A 126 5.98 5.94 9.82
CA GLY A 126 4.68 5.73 10.45
C GLY A 126 4.67 4.45 11.28
N ILE A 127 3.97 4.47 12.41
CA ILE A 127 3.79 3.31 13.31
C ILE A 127 2.32 3.16 13.68
N ALA A 128 1.83 1.92 13.68
CA ALA A 128 0.47 1.59 14.12
C ALA A 128 0.50 0.92 15.49
N VAL A 129 -0.31 1.42 16.42
CA VAL A 129 -0.46 0.91 17.79
C VAL A 129 -1.92 0.47 17.99
N PRO A 130 -2.18 -0.75 18.46
CA PRO A 130 -3.55 -1.18 18.77
C PRO A 130 -4.10 -0.38 19.95
N ALA A 131 -5.28 0.21 19.78
CA ALA A 131 -5.84 1.18 20.73
C ALA A 131 -7.20 0.78 21.30
N GLY A 132 -7.85 -0.23 20.73
CA GLY A 132 -9.17 -0.66 21.19
C GLY A 132 -9.76 -1.77 20.34
N LEU A 133 -10.98 -2.15 20.69
CA LEU A 133 -11.78 -3.09 19.92
C LEU A 133 -13.00 -2.37 19.35
N ASP A 134 -13.46 -2.82 18.19
CA ASP A 134 -14.77 -2.42 17.69
C ASP A 134 -15.90 -3.15 18.45
N LYS A 135 -17.14 -2.91 18.03
CA LYS A 135 -18.34 -3.52 18.64
C LYS A 135 -18.39 -5.04 18.48
N THR A 136 -17.61 -5.62 17.57
CA THR A 136 -17.58 -7.05 17.28
C THR A 136 -16.36 -7.75 17.90
N GLY A 137 -15.49 -7.00 18.59
CA GLY A 137 -14.29 -7.52 19.25
C GLY A 137 -13.06 -7.57 18.35
N LEU A 138 -13.07 -6.86 17.22
CA LEU A 138 -11.93 -6.77 16.30
C LEU A 138 -11.01 -5.58 16.65
N PRO A 139 -9.67 -5.73 16.56
CA PRO A 139 -8.73 -4.65 16.86
C PRO A 139 -8.91 -3.42 15.98
N LEU A 140 -8.78 -2.25 16.61
CA LEU A 140 -8.68 -0.94 15.98
C LEU A 140 -7.29 -0.36 16.25
N GLY A 141 -6.63 0.08 15.18
CA GLY A 141 -5.29 0.67 15.24
C GLY A 141 -5.32 2.19 15.15
N LEU A 142 -4.49 2.84 15.95
CA LEU A 142 -4.09 4.23 15.78
C LEU A 142 -2.73 4.28 15.09
N GLN A 143 -2.56 5.20 14.16
CA GLN A 143 -1.31 5.44 13.45
C GLN A 143 -0.71 6.78 13.89
N LEU A 144 0.56 6.75 14.28
CA LEU A 144 1.40 7.92 14.51
C LEU A 144 2.32 8.10 13.31
N ILE A 145 2.43 9.32 12.80
CA ILE A 145 3.31 9.72 11.70
C ILE A 145 4.35 10.68 12.24
N GLY A 146 5.63 10.33 12.09
CA GLY A 146 6.76 11.11 12.61
C GLY A 146 7.48 11.93 11.55
N LYS A 147 8.44 12.74 11.99
CA LYS A 147 9.36 13.48 11.11
C LYS A 147 10.35 12.53 10.42
N PRO A 148 10.90 12.90 9.26
CA PRO A 148 11.95 12.12 8.61
C PRO A 148 13.13 11.86 9.56
N TRP A 149 13.55 10.60 9.68
CA TRP A 149 14.72 10.18 10.48
C TRP A 149 14.59 10.37 12.01
N GLU A 150 13.38 10.60 12.52
CA GLU A 150 13.09 10.73 13.95
C GLU A 150 12.32 9.52 14.50
N GLU A 151 12.60 8.31 13.99
CA GLU A 151 11.92 7.08 14.43
C GLU A 151 12.10 6.81 15.94
N GLY A 152 13.21 7.24 16.52
CA GLY A 152 13.44 7.12 17.97
C GLY A 152 12.41 7.90 18.78
N GLU A 153 12.09 9.13 18.38
CA GLU A 153 11.08 9.94 19.06
C GLU A 153 9.68 9.43 18.75
N LEU A 154 9.43 9.00 17.50
CA LEU A 154 8.16 8.37 17.13
C LEU A 154 7.87 7.12 17.99
N LEU A 155 8.88 6.30 18.29
CA LEU A 155 8.76 5.14 19.16
C LEU A 155 8.47 5.54 20.62
N ASN A 156 9.05 6.63 21.13
CA ASN A 156 8.73 7.14 22.47
C ASN A 156 7.25 7.54 22.57
N VAL A 157 6.73 8.26 21.58
CA VAL A 157 5.32 8.64 21.51
C VAL A 157 4.43 7.41 21.37
N ALA A 158 4.83 6.43 20.57
CA ALA A 158 4.11 5.17 20.40
C ALA A 158 4.05 4.36 21.69
N GLN A 159 5.14 4.29 22.46
CA GLN A 159 5.17 3.62 23.76
C GLN A 159 4.20 4.30 24.73
N ALA A 160 4.23 5.64 24.80
CA ALA A 160 3.30 6.38 25.65
C ALA A 160 1.84 6.12 25.25
N LEU A 161 1.55 5.99 23.96
CA LEU A 161 0.22 5.62 23.46
C LEU A 161 -0.15 4.18 23.84
N GLU A 162 0.77 3.23 23.66
CA GLU A 162 0.58 1.81 24.00
C GLU A 162 0.29 1.63 25.49
N ASP A 163 1.10 2.23 26.36
CA ASP A 163 0.95 2.16 27.82
C ASP A 163 -0.42 2.67 28.27
N ARG A 164 -0.92 3.73 27.62
CA ARG A 164 -2.23 4.34 27.93
C ARG A 164 -3.38 3.57 27.31
N ALA A 165 -3.20 2.99 26.13
CA ALA A 165 -4.18 2.11 25.52
C ALA A 165 -4.37 0.83 26.33
N GLY A 166 -3.30 0.32 26.96
CA GLY A 166 -3.34 -0.90 27.77
C GLY A 166 -3.88 -2.09 26.98
N PHE A 167 -3.63 -2.13 25.67
CA PHE A 167 -4.25 -3.11 24.78
C PHE A 167 -3.63 -4.50 25.02
N VAL A 168 -4.40 -5.38 25.65
CA VAL A 168 -3.98 -6.76 25.98
C VAL A 168 -4.86 -7.83 25.32
N SER A 169 -5.83 -7.42 24.50
CA SER A 169 -6.76 -8.34 23.86
C SER A 169 -6.02 -9.31 22.94
N LYS A 170 -6.37 -10.59 23.06
CA LYS A 170 -5.86 -11.67 22.20
C LYS A 170 -7.05 -12.32 21.52
N PRO A 171 -6.94 -12.66 20.23
CA PRO A 171 -8.02 -13.38 19.57
C PRO A 171 -8.19 -14.75 20.23
N VAL A 172 -9.44 -15.15 20.43
CA VAL A 172 -9.79 -16.46 21.00
C VAL A 172 -9.29 -17.60 20.12
N LYS A 173 -9.24 -17.37 18.81
CA LYS A 173 -8.69 -18.28 17.81
C LYS A 173 -7.76 -17.51 16.88
N TRP A 174 -6.49 -17.90 16.86
CA TRP A 174 -5.49 -17.40 15.93
C TRP A 174 -5.28 -18.52 14.88
N TRP A 175 -5.80 -18.30 13.66
CA TRP A 175 -6.04 -19.24 12.54
C TRP A 175 -6.98 -20.44 12.82
#